data_AF-A0A965UDY0-F1
#
_entry.id   AF-A0A965UDY0-F1
#
_cell.length_a   1.000
_cell.length_b   1.000
_cell.length_c   1.000
_cell.angle_alpha   90.00
_cell.angle_beta   90.00
_cell.angle_gamma   90.00
#
_symmetry.space_group_name_H-M   'P 1'
#
loop_
_entity.id
_entity.type
_entity.pdbx_description
1 polymer ?
#
loop_
_entity_poly.entity_id
_entity_poly.type
_entity_poly.pdbx_seq_one_letter_code
_entity_poly.pdbx_strand_id
1 'polypeptide(L)'
;MKKNLSKIGLMALILAASTLAFSACNKKAASTESTEMAESDSIVIVEEIPETKDYSAFTFEQKNEVIADAKAELEVLNKKIDDLKAEAKDTKKELSADVKSNYEKAIKDLEKSRDEYKQKVDALEKSTAETWEAAKTDIANAYNTAAQGIENTLTNTKSKVTGAVEDAKEAVDKGIDSLQNKILK
;
A
#
# COMPACT_ATOMS: atom_id res chain seq x y z
N MET A 1 16.62 -31.10 16.21
CA MET A 1 17.50 -31.35 15.05
C MET A 1 16.97 -30.56 13.88
N LYS A 2 17.80 -29.67 13.33
CA LYS A 2 17.52 -28.84 12.14
C LYS A 2 17.42 -29.71 10.89
N LYS A 3 16.47 -29.44 10.00
CA LYS A 3 16.62 -29.75 8.57
C LYS A 3 16.17 -28.55 7.75
N ASN A 4 17.16 -27.85 7.20
CA ASN A 4 17.04 -26.92 6.11
C ASN A 4 16.95 -27.72 4.79
N LEU A 5 16.08 -27.32 3.86
CA LEU A 5 16.20 -27.61 2.43
C LEU A 5 15.87 -26.29 1.71
N SER A 6 16.87 -25.51 1.33
CA SER A 6 17.60 -25.54 0.05
C SER A 6 16.71 -25.15 -1.14
N LYS A 7 17.05 -23.97 -1.67
CA LYS A 7 16.56 -23.27 -2.85
C LYS A 7 16.53 -24.18 -4.09
N ILE A 8 15.46 -24.12 -4.86
CA ILE A 8 15.40 -24.62 -6.24
C ILE A 8 15.01 -23.45 -7.12
N GLY A 9 15.97 -22.95 -7.89
CA GLY A 9 15.70 -22.15 -9.07
C GLY A 9 15.36 -23.09 -10.22
N LEU A 10 14.41 -22.70 -11.07
CA LEU A 10 14.29 -23.27 -12.40
C LEU A 10 13.77 -22.21 -13.36
N MET A 11 14.70 -21.74 -14.19
CA MET A 11 14.48 -21.04 -15.44
C MET A 11 13.94 -22.07 -16.45
N ALA A 12 12.81 -21.80 -17.11
CA ALA A 12 12.37 -22.60 -18.26
C ALA A 12 11.81 -21.68 -19.34
N LEU A 13 12.58 -21.64 -20.43
CA LEU A 13 12.39 -20.89 -21.65
C LEU A 13 11.79 -21.87 -22.66
N ILE A 14 10.59 -21.61 -23.18
CA ILE A 14 9.99 -22.43 -24.24
C ILE A 14 9.50 -21.52 -25.37
N LEU A 15 10.27 -21.52 -26.46
CA LEU A 15 9.78 -21.20 -27.79
C LEU A 15 8.98 -22.40 -28.31
N ALA A 16 7.81 -22.17 -28.89
CA ALA A 16 7.29 -23.03 -29.97
C ALA A 16 6.33 -22.24 -30.85
N ALA A 17 6.58 -22.35 -32.16
CA ALA A 17 5.94 -21.59 -33.22
C ALA A 17 4.62 -22.22 -33.71
N SER A 18 3.77 -21.32 -34.22
CA SER A 18 2.60 -21.43 -35.07
C SER A 18 2.27 -22.75 -35.78
N THR A 19 0.99 -23.14 -35.74
CA THR A 19 0.20 -23.50 -36.94
C THR A 19 -1.31 -23.30 -36.70
N LEU A 20 -1.96 -22.56 -37.60
CA LEU A 20 -3.41 -22.40 -37.70
C LEU A 20 -4.04 -23.61 -38.42
N ALA A 21 -5.20 -24.07 -37.95
CA ALA A 21 -6.16 -24.82 -38.76
C ALA A 21 -7.59 -24.58 -38.24
N PHE A 22 -8.44 -23.98 -39.07
CA PHE A 22 -9.90 -23.92 -38.88
C PHE A 22 -10.55 -25.14 -39.58
N SER A 23 -11.37 -25.90 -38.86
CA SER A 23 -12.40 -26.77 -39.44
C SER A 23 -13.53 -27.02 -38.44
N ALA A 24 -14.74 -27.13 -38.97
CA ALA A 24 -16.01 -26.86 -38.33
C ALA A 24 -16.74 -28.07 -37.72
N CYS A 25 -17.63 -27.77 -36.76
CA CYS A 25 -18.84 -28.48 -36.30
C CYS A 25 -18.76 -29.79 -35.47
N ASN A 26 -18.86 -29.58 -34.14
CA ASN A 26 -19.95 -30.02 -33.23
C ASN A 26 -20.15 -31.52 -32.90
N LYS A 27 -19.61 -31.99 -31.74
CA LYS A 27 -20.36 -32.54 -30.57
C LYS A 27 -19.38 -33.04 -29.47
N LYS A 28 -19.34 -32.31 -28.34
CA LYS A 28 -18.93 -32.71 -26.96
C LYS A 28 -17.67 -33.60 -26.76
N ALA A 29 -16.52 -32.98 -26.49
CA ALA A 29 -15.56 -33.26 -25.40
C ALA A 29 -14.17 -32.64 -25.72
N ALA A 30 -13.54 -32.10 -24.67
CA ALA A 30 -12.15 -31.62 -24.56
C ALA A 30 -11.79 -30.20 -25.08
N SER A 31 -11.29 -29.42 -24.11
CA SER A 31 -10.34 -28.31 -24.14
C SER A 31 -10.42 -27.23 -25.24
N THR A 32 -10.71 -26.02 -24.79
CA THR A 32 -10.11 -24.77 -25.27
C THR A 32 -10.19 -23.87 -24.03
N GLU A 33 -9.14 -23.76 -23.21
CA GLU A 33 -8.05 -22.80 -23.42
C GLU A 33 -8.55 -21.49 -24.03
N SER A 34 -9.61 -20.94 -23.44
CA SER A 34 -9.74 -19.49 -23.36
C SER A 34 -8.76 -19.05 -22.29
N THR A 35 -7.73 -18.35 -22.72
CA THR A 35 -6.95 -17.42 -21.93
C THR A 35 -7.90 -16.66 -21.01
N GLU A 36 -8.04 -17.15 -19.77
CA GLU A 36 -8.15 -16.27 -18.63
C GLU A 36 -6.94 -15.36 -18.75
N MET A 37 -7.16 -14.18 -19.32
CA MET A 37 -6.35 -13.04 -18.97
C MET A 37 -6.43 -13.01 -17.46
N ALA A 38 -5.33 -13.40 -16.82
CA ALA A 38 -5.15 -13.24 -15.41
C ALA A 38 -5.72 -11.86 -15.07
N GLU A 39 -6.85 -11.85 -14.34
CA GLU A 39 -7.12 -10.72 -13.47
C GLU A 39 -5.81 -10.54 -12.73
N SER A 40 -5.20 -9.38 -12.91
CA SER A 40 -4.05 -8.94 -12.15
C SER A 40 -4.54 -8.83 -10.71
N ASP A 41 -4.60 -9.98 -10.07
CA ASP A 41 -5.19 -10.17 -8.77
C ASP A 41 -4.18 -9.55 -7.81
N SER A 42 -4.52 -8.32 -7.46
CA SER A 42 -4.43 -7.82 -6.11
C SER A 42 -3.06 -7.28 -5.69
N ILE A 43 -2.86 -5.98 -5.93
CA ILE A 43 -2.18 -5.15 -4.92
C ILE A 43 -3.17 -5.04 -3.76
N VAL A 44 -3.19 -6.06 -2.89
CA VAL A 44 -3.94 -6.05 -1.63
C VAL A 44 -3.23 -5.09 -0.69
N ILE A 45 -3.47 -3.79 -0.87
CA ILE A 45 -3.31 -2.85 0.24
C ILE A 45 -4.58 -2.98 1.07
N VAL A 46 -4.66 -4.04 1.87
CA VAL A 46 -5.62 -4.11 2.97
C VAL A 46 -4.81 -3.97 4.22
N GLU A 47 -4.60 -2.72 4.62
CA GLU A 47 -4.15 -2.42 5.98
C GLU A 47 -5.22 -1.58 6.66
N GLU A 48 -5.55 -2.00 7.88
CA GLU A 48 -6.40 -1.28 8.82
C GLU A 48 -5.93 0.18 8.90
N ILE A 49 -6.78 1.12 8.51
CA ILE A 49 -6.51 2.54 8.74
C ILE A 49 -6.54 2.75 10.25
N PRO A 50 -5.56 3.44 10.87
CA PRO A 50 -5.65 3.72 12.29
C PRO A 50 -6.93 4.51 12.58
N GLU A 51 -7.81 3.98 13.44
CA GLU A 51 -9.04 4.66 13.85
C GLU A 51 -8.72 6.01 14.51
N THR A 52 -9.54 7.03 14.26
CA THR A 52 -9.38 8.35 14.88
C THR A 52 -9.54 8.30 16.39
N LYS A 53 -8.82 9.16 17.10
CA LYS A 53 -8.83 9.25 18.56
C LYS A 53 -9.48 10.52 19.06
N ASP A 54 -10.17 10.39 20.19
CA ASP A 54 -10.76 11.49 20.96
C ASP A 54 -10.60 11.22 22.46
N TYR A 55 -9.93 12.15 23.15
CA TYR A 55 -9.71 12.09 24.60
C TYR A 55 -10.53 13.14 25.37
N SER A 56 -11.51 13.78 24.73
CA SER A 56 -12.35 14.84 25.30
C SER A 56 -13.01 14.44 26.63
N ALA A 57 -13.42 13.18 26.75
CA ALA A 57 -14.09 12.62 27.93
C ALA A 57 -13.16 12.31 29.12
N PHE A 58 -11.84 12.26 28.92
CA PHE A 58 -10.89 11.85 29.96
C PHE A 58 -10.56 12.99 30.91
N THR A 59 -10.58 12.69 32.21
CA THR A 59 -10.18 13.64 33.27
C THR A 59 -8.68 13.54 33.56
N PHE A 60 -8.14 14.50 34.32
CA PHE A 60 -6.72 14.50 34.68
C PHE A 60 -6.32 13.29 35.52
N GLU A 61 -7.23 12.75 36.32
CA GLU A 61 -7.02 11.52 37.10
C GLU A 61 -6.73 10.30 36.21
N GLN A 62 -7.22 10.33 34.97
CA GLN A 62 -7.00 9.29 33.96
C GLN A 62 -5.79 9.57 33.06
N LYS A 63 -4.96 10.58 33.38
CA LYS A 63 -3.80 10.96 32.56
C LYS A 63 -2.88 9.80 32.21
N ASN A 64 -2.62 8.89 33.15
CA ASN A 64 -1.74 7.75 32.91
C ASN A 64 -2.33 6.75 31.90
N GLU A 65 -3.65 6.65 31.81
CA GLU A 65 -4.36 5.82 30.83
C GLU A 65 -4.16 6.39 29.43
N VAL A 66 -4.39 7.70 29.26
CA VAL A 66 -4.18 8.40 27.97
C VAL A 66 -2.72 8.36 27.54
N ILE A 67 -1.76 8.50 28.47
CA ILE A 67 -0.33 8.36 28.15
C ILE A 67 0.00 6.95 27.67
N ALA A 68 -0.57 5.92 28.31
CA ALA A 68 -0.33 4.54 27.91
C ALA A 68 -0.90 4.25 26.52
N ASP A 69 -2.13 4.70 26.24
CA ASP A 69 -2.76 4.58 24.92
C ASP A 69 -1.93 5.32 23.85
N ALA A 70 -1.53 6.56 24.14
CA ALA A 70 -0.76 7.38 23.21
C ALA A 70 0.63 6.77 22.89
N LYS A 71 1.27 6.11 23.85
CA LYS A 71 2.51 5.36 23.60
C LYS A 71 2.27 4.12 22.75
N ALA A 72 1.17 3.39 22.98
CA ALA A 72 0.83 2.24 22.16
C ALA A 72 0.54 2.66 20.70
N GLU A 73 -0.18 3.77 20.51
CA GLU A 73 -0.40 4.39 19.20
C GLU A 73 0.90 4.77 18.51
N LEU A 74 1.87 5.34 19.24
CA LEU A 74 3.17 5.69 18.69
C LEU A 74 3.91 4.46 18.16
N GLU A 75 3.86 3.34 18.87
CA GLU A 75 4.44 2.06 18.42
C GLU A 75 3.75 1.52 17.16
N VAL A 76 2.42 1.64 17.09
CA VAL A 76 1.65 1.25 15.88
C VAL A 76 2.05 2.12 14.68
N LEU A 77 2.15 3.44 14.87
CA LEU A 77 2.58 4.37 13.82
C LEU A 77 4.01 4.06 13.37
N ASN A 78 4.93 3.78 14.30
CA ASN A 78 6.30 3.38 13.98
C ASN A 78 6.32 2.14 13.08
N LYS A 79 5.59 1.09 13.48
CA LYS A 79 5.53 -0.15 12.73
C LYS A 79 4.98 0.07 11.32
N LYS A 80 3.85 0.79 11.18
CA LYS A 80 3.26 1.06 9.86
C LYS A 80 4.20 1.85 8.95
N ILE A 81 4.89 2.85 9.47
CA ILE A 81 5.87 3.61 8.69
C ILE A 81 7.04 2.73 8.25
N ASP A 82 7.50 1.81 9.11
CA ASP A 82 8.57 0.87 8.77
C ASP A 82 8.12 -0.16 7.72
N ASP A 83 6.88 -0.64 7.81
CA ASP A 83 6.27 -1.54 6.81
C ASP A 83 6.17 -0.83 5.45
N LEU A 84 5.66 0.42 5.41
CA LEU A 84 5.63 1.24 4.18
C LEU A 84 7.04 1.45 3.59
N LYS A 85 8.05 1.69 4.43
CA LYS A 85 9.45 1.82 3.97
C LYS A 85 10.00 0.52 3.40
N ALA A 86 9.63 -0.62 3.96
CA ALA A 86 10.03 -1.92 3.46
C ALA A 86 9.38 -2.19 2.09
N GLU A 87 8.07 -1.95 1.99
CA GLU A 87 7.33 -2.05 0.73
C GLU A 87 7.93 -1.13 -0.35
N ALA A 88 8.31 0.11 0.01
CA ALA A 88 9.01 1.03 -0.88
C ALA A 88 10.28 0.43 -1.48
N LYS A 89 11.00 -0.40 -0.73
CA LYS A 89 12.27 -1.03 -1.16
C LYS A 89 12.01 -2.23 -2.06
N ASP A 90 10.96 -2.99 -1.78
CA ASP A 90 10.64 -4.23 -2.49
C ASP A 90 9.94 -3.95 -3.83
N THR A 91 9.00 -3.01 -3.86
CA THR A 91 8.26 -2.61 -5.08
C THR A 91 9.04 -1.65 -5.98
N LYS A 92 10.22 -1.20 -5.55
CA LYS A 92 11.06 -0.20 -6.22
C LYS A 92 11.54 -0.58 -7.61
N LYS A 93 11.37 -1.83 -8.07
CA LYS A 93 11.72 -2.22 -9.45
C LYS A 93 10.55 -2.09 -10.42
N GLU A 94 9.31 -2.17 -9.92
CA GLU A 94 8.12 -2.29 -10.76
C GLU A 94 7.37 -0.96 -10.92
N LEU A 95 7.58 -0.03 -9.99
CA LEU A 95 6.96 1.30 -10.05
C LEU A 95 7.67 2.25 -11.02
N SER A 96 6.94 3.22 -11.57
CA SER A 96 7.52 4.33 -12.35
C SER A 96 8.32 5.28 -11.44
N ALA A 97 9.19 6.11 -12.03
CA ALA A 97 9.99 7.08 -11.28
C ALA A 97 9.13 8.12 -10.54
N ASP A 98 8.02 8.58 -11.14
CA ASP A 98 7.09 9.51 -10.50
C ASP A 98 6.44 8.88 -9.26
N VAL A 99 5.95 7.64 -9.39
CA VAL A 99 5.29 6.95 -8.27
C VAL A 99 6.25 6.76 -7.10
N LYS A 100 7.50 6.38 -7.38
CA LYS A 100 8.55 6.25 -6.34
C LYS A 100 8.81 7.57 -5.62
N SER A 101 8.98 8.66 -6.37
CA SER A 101 9.25 9.99 -5.79
C SER A 101 8.12 10.44 -4.86
N ASN A 102 6.87 10.24 -5.29
CA ASN A 102 5.70 10.58 -4.47
C ASN A 102 5.58 9.71 -3.23
N TYR A 103 5.83 8.41 -3.35
CA TYR A 103 5.82 7.49 -2.21
C TYR A 103 6.91 7.84 -1.18
N GLU A 104 8.13 8.16 -1.64
CA GLU A 104 9.22 8.60 -0.77
C GLU A 104 8.91 9.93 -0.07
N LYS A 105 8.26 10.87 -0.77
CA LYS A 105 7.80 12.12 -0.16
C LYS A 105 6.74 11.84 0.92
N ALA A 106 5.77 10.99 0.62
CA ALA A 106 4.70 10.64 1.55
C ALA A 106 5.23 9.98 2.82
N ILE A 107 6.21 9.06 2.70
CA ILE A 107 6.91 8.48 3.85
C ILE A 107 7.60 9.55 4.70
N LYS A 108 8.28 10.53 4.10
CA LYS A 108 8.93 11.61 4.85
C LYS A 108 7.93 12.48 5.60
N ASP A 109 6.80 12.80 4.96
CA ASP A 109 5.72 13.57 5.60
C ASP A 109 5.13 12.77 6.78
N LEU A 110 4.96 11.46 6.64
CA LEU A 110 4.54 10.55 7.72
C LEU A 110 5.52 10.51 8.90
N GLU A 111 6.82 10.39 8.62
CA GLU A 111 7.86 10.44 9.66
C GLU A 111 7.80 11.74 10.46
N LYS A 112 7.57 12.86 9.76
CA LYS A 112 7.41 14.16 10.41
C LYS A 112 6.16 14.20 11.31
N SER A 113 5.01 13.74 10.83
CA SER A 113 3.79 13.68 11.64
C SER A 113 3.93 12.73 12.84
N ARG A 114 4.65 11.61 12.70
CA ARG A 114 4.99 10.72 13.82
C ARG A 114 5.87 11.44 14.85
N ASP A 115 6.89 12.17 14.40
CA ASP A 115 7.78 12.92 15.29
C ASP A 115 7.03 14.04 16.04
N GLU A 116 6.12 14.74 15.37
CA GLU A 116 5.22 15.72 15.98
C GLU A 116 4.31 15.05 17.03
N TYR A 117 3.72 13.90 16.70
CA TYR A 117 2.92 13.12 17.64
C TYR A 117 3.73 12.70 18.87
N LYS A 118 4.95 12.19 18.68
CA LYS A 118 5.88 11.86 19.78
C LYS A 118 6.15 13.06 20.69
N GLN A 119 6.38 14.25 20.13
CA GLN A 119 6.55 15.46 20.93
C GLN A 119 5.30 15.81 21.74
N LYS A 120 4.11 15.56 21.19
CA LYS A 120 2.85 15.72 21.93
C LYS A 120 2.69 14.68 23.03
N VAL A 121 3.16 13.44 22.84
CA VAL A 121 3.19 12.43 23.92
C VAL A 121 4.05 12.95 25.07
N ASP A 122 5.26 13.44 24.78
CA ASP A 122 6.16 14.01 25.79
C ASP A 122 5.56 15.23 26.51
N ALA A 123 4.76 16.05 25.80
CA ALA A 123 4.06 17.19 26.37
C ALA A 123 2.87 16.74 27.25
N LEU A 124 2.12 15.73 26.81
CA LEU A 124 1.04 15.11 27.58
C LEU A 124 1.56 14.56 28.91
N GLU A 125 2.72 13.88 28.90
CA GLU A 125 3.39 13.39 30.12
C GLU A 125 3.72 14.51 31.11
N LYS A 126 4.10 15.68 30.61
CA LYS A 126 4.48 16.84 31.41
C LYS A 126 3.30 17.74 31.79
N SER A 127 2.12 17.49 31.24
CA SER A 127 0.93 18.30 31.51
C SER A 127 0.53 18.29 32.99
N THR A 128 -0.01 19.41 33.43
CA THR A 128 -0.63 19.59 34.75
C THR A 128 -2.15 19.58 34.61
N ALA A 129 -2.87 19.56 35.74
CA ALA A 129 -4.34 19.65 35.71
C ALA A 129 -4.83 20.90 34.94
N GLU A 130 -4.11 22.02 35.04
CA GLU A 130 -4.44 23.27 34.35
C GLU A 130 -4.22 23.20 32.83
N THR A 131 -3.26 22.38 32.37
CA THR A 131 -2.89 22.25 30.95
C THR A 131 -3.44 20.98 30.30
N TRP A 132 -4.17 20.16 31.06
CA TRP A 132 -4.68 18.86 30.66
C TRP A 132 -5.59 18.92 29.42
N GLU A 133 -6.58 19.83 29.43
CA GLU A 133 -7.55 19.96 28.34
C GLU A 133 -6.89 20.30 27.00
N ALA A 134 -5.89 21.17 27.02
CA ALA A 134 -5.11 21.50 25.84
C ALA A 134 -4.24 20.30 25.41
N ALA A 135 -3.55 19.65 26.35
CA ALA A 135 -2.66 18.54 26.06
C ALA A 135 -3.38 17.32 25.45
N LYS A 136 -4.56 16.95 25.97
CA LYS A 136 -5.35 15.82 25.47
C LYS A 136 -5.98 16.10 24.09
N THR A 137 -6.29 17.36 23.80
CA THR A 137 -6.75 17.79 22.47
C THR A 137 -5.61 17.77 21.46
N ASP A 138 -4.45 18.32 21.84
CA ASP A 138 -3.26 18.37 20.99
C ASP A 138 -2.76 16.98 20.58
N ILE A 139 -2.74 16.03 21.53
CA ILE A 139 -2.30 14.66 21.24
C ILE A 139 -3.29 13.94 20.31
N ALA A 140 -4.60 14.09 20.51
CA ALA A 140 -5.61 13.51 19.63
C ALA A 140 -5.49 14.06 18.20
N ASN A 141 -5.34 15.37 18.05
CA ASN A 141 -5.18 16.01 16.75
C ASN A 141 -3.90 15.57 16.02
N ALA A 142 -2.79 15.47 16.75
CA ALA A 142 -1.53 15.01 16.19
C ALA A 142 -1.60 13.55 15.73
N TYR A 143 -2.23 12.67 16.53
CA TYR A 143 -2.47 11.29 16.13
C TYR A 143 -3.35 11.21 14.88
N ASN A 144 -4.49 11.92 14.87
CA ASN A 144 -5.44 11.90 13.75
C ASN A 144 -4.77 12.40 12.45
N THR A 145 -3.90 13.39 12.55
CA THR A 145 -3.10 13.87 11.41
C THR A 145 -2.18 12.78 10.87
N ALA A 146 -1.45 12.08 11.76
CA ALA A 146 -0.57 10.98 11.36
C ALA A 146 -1.37 9.82 10.73
N ALA A 147 -2.51 9.45 11.32
CA ALA A 147 -3.39 8.40 10.83
C ALA A 147 -3.95 8.71 9.43
N GLN A 148 -4.43 9.94 9.23
CA GLN A 148 -4.88 10.42 7.91
C GLN A 148 -3.74 10.45 6.90
N GLY A 149 -2.52 10.78 7.33
CA GLY A 149 -1.34 10.70 6.47
C GLY A 149 -1.12 9.28 5.92
N ILE A 150 -1.36 8.25 6.74
CA ILE A 150 -1.20 6.85 6.33
C ILE A 150 -2.28 6.51 5.30
N GLU A 151 -3.55 6.82 5.60
CA GLU A 151 -4.67 6.60 4.68
C GLU A 151 -4.45 7.28 3.32
N ASN A 152 -4.02 8.54 3.33
CA ASN A 152 -3.72 9.29 2.13
C ASN A 152 -2.57 8.67 1.34
N THR A 153 -1.52 8.19 2.02
CA THR A 153 -0.38 7.52 1.38
C THR A 153 -0.83 6.25 0.67
N LEU A 154 -1.60 5.40 1.35
CA LEU A 154 -2.14 4.16 0.78
C LEU A 154 -3.08 4.43 -0.40
N THR A 155 -4.01 5.37 -0.24
CA THR A 155 -4.99 5.72 -1.27
C THR A 155 -4.34 6.31 -2.52
N ASN A 156 -3.41 7.26 -2.35
CA ASN A 156 -2.71 7.88 -3.48
C ASN A 156 -1.84 6.87 -4.22
N THR A 157 -1.19 5.97 -3.50
CA THR A 157 -0.37 4.92 -4.10
C THR A 157 -1.23 3.96 -4.91
N LYS A 158 -2.33 3.48 -4.33
CA LYS A 158 -3.29 2.61 -5.02
C LYS A 158 -3.80 3.25 -6.31
N SER A 159 -4.27 4.50 -6.24
CA SER A 159 -4.79 5.24 -7.40
C SER A 159 -3.75 5.40 -8.52
N LYS A 160 -2.52 5.80 -8.16
CA LYS A 160 -1.45 5.99 -9.15
C LYS A 160 -0.99 4.68 -9.79
N VAL A 161 -0.98 3.58 -9.04
CA VAL A 161 -0.62 2.28 -9.60
C VAL A 161 -1.73 1.77 -10.53
N THR A 162 -3.01 1.91 -10.15
CA THR A 162 -4.13 1.57 -11.05
C THR A 162 -4.07 2.37 -12.35
N GLY A 163 -3.87 3.68 -12.28
CA GLY A 163 -3.76 4.51 -13.49
C GLY A 163 -2.60 4.10 -14.40
N ALA A 164 -1.43 3.78 -13.82
CA ALA A 164 -0.29 3.31 -14.60
C ALA A 164 -0.55 1.96 -15.31
N VAL A 165 -1.34 1.07 -14.71
CA VAL A 165 -1.74 -0.21 -15.32
C VAL A 165 -2.74 0.02 -16.46
N GLU A 166 -3.70 0.94 -16.28
CA GLU A 166 -4.67 1.32 -17.32
C GLU A 166 -3.99 1.95 -18.54
N ASP A 167 -3.06 2.88 -18.32
CA ASP A 167 -2.28 3.53 -19.39
C ASP A 167 -1.46 2.49 -20.18
N ALA A 168 -0.86 1.52 -19.49
CA ALA A 168 -0.10 0.45 -20.12
C ALA A 168 -0.99 -0.45 -20.98
N LYS A 169 -2.20 -0.77 -20.50
CA LYS A 169 -3.19 -1.56 -21.26
C LYS A 169 -3.62 -0.84 -22.53
N GLU A 170 -3.95 0.45 -22.44
CA GLU A 170 -4.37 1.24 -23.60
C GLU A 170 -3.25 1.36 -24.66
N ALA A 171 -1.99 1.49 -24.23
CA ALA A 171 -0.84 1.52 -25.13
C ALA A 171 -0.64 0.19 -25.87
N VAL A 172 -0.85 -0.94 -25.18
CA VAL A 172 -0.78 -2.29 -25.79
C VAL A 172 -1.90 -2.48 -26.80
N ASP A 173 -3.15 -2.13 -26.46
CA ASP A 173 -4.31 -2.25 -27.36
C ASP A 173 -4.11 -1.43 -28.65
N LYS A 174 -3.68 -0.17 -28.52
CA LYS A 174 -3.34 0.68 -29.68
C LYS A 174 -2.22 0.07 -30.55
N GLY A 175 -1.24 -0.59 -29.92
CA GLY A 175 -0.17 -1.30 -30.61
C GLY A 175 -0.67 -2.50 -31.41
N ILE A 176 -1.58 -3.29 -30.83
CA ILE A 176 -2.23 -4.44 -31.48
C ILE A 176 -3.04 -3.98 -32.68
N ASP A 177 -3.87 -2.95 -32.54
CA ASP A 177 -4.69 -2.39 -33.62
C ASP A 177 -3.84 -1.87 -34.80
N SER A 178 -2.69 -1.25 -34.49
CA SER A 178 -1.75 -0.77 -35.51
C SER A 178 -1.14 -1.92 -36.31
N LEU A 179 -0.81 -3.03 -35.66
CA LEU A 179 -0.27 -4.22 -36.32
C LEU A 179 -1.32 -4.92 -37.17
N GLN A 180 -2.56 -5.08 -36.67
CA GLN A 180 -3.66 -5.67 -37.42
C GLN A 180 -3.95 -4.88 -38.70
N ASN A 181 -4.01 -3.55 -38.62
CA ASN A 181 -4.23 -2.68 -39.79
C ASN A 181 -3.10 -2.72 -40.82
N LYS A 182 -1.87 -3.07 -40.42
CA LYS A 182 -0.74 -3.26 -41.36
C LYS A 182 -0.74 -4.64 -42.02
N ILE A 183 -1.27 -5.67 -41.36
CA ILE A 183 -1.34 -7.04 -41.92
C ILE A 183 -2.53 -7.19 -42.88
N LEU A 184 -3.59 -6.41 -42.71
CA LEU A 184 -4.80 -6.42 -43.56
C LEU A 184 -4.70 -5.53 -44.82
N LYS A 185 -3.54 -4.94 -45.10
CA LYS A 185 -3.24 -4.21 -46.35
C LYS A 185 -2.22 -4.97 -47.18
#